data_AF-A0A523FHI6-F1
#
_entry.id   AF-A0A523FHI6-F1
#
_cell.length_a   1.000
_cell.length_b   1.000
_cell.length_c   1.000
_cell.angle_alpha   90.00
_cell.angle_beta   90.00
_cell.angle_gamma   90.00
#
_symmetry.space_group_name_H-M   'P 1'
#
loop_
_entity.id
_entity.type
_entity.pdbx_description
1 polymer ?
#
loop_
_entity_poly.entity_id
_entity_poly.type
_entity_poly.pdbx_seq_one_letter_code
_entity_poly.pdbx_strand_id
1 'polypeptide(L)'
;MSGPRTLYDKVFDAHLVDVQDDGTCVLYIDRHLIHEVTSPQAFEGLRQAGRTVRRPEATLAVPDHNVPTANRDQEIENEESRIQIETLAKNCAEFGVPHISMNDIRQGIVHVVGPEQGLTQPAMTIVCGDSHTATHGAFGALAFGIGTSEVEHVLSTQTLLQKRSKNLRVNVEGDLPVGVTAKDVVMSVIGHLGTAGGTGYVIEFAGSTIRDLSMEGRMTVCNMAIEAGARAGLIAADQKTFDFVKGRPMSPKGGHWEMALNYWSDFYTDDGASFDKELTLQAADIEPQVTWGTSPEDVLPITGVIPSASDYADEARQKATARSLKYMGLTGGTALQ
;
A
#
# COMPACT_ATOMS: atom_id res chain seq x y z
N MET A 1 30.93 6.50 -10.04
CA MET A 1 29.93 6.93 -9.04
C MET A 1 28.58 6.71 -9.66
N SER A 2 27.68 5.97 -9.00
CA SER A 2 26.30 5.87 -9.46
C SER A 2 25.73 7.29 -9.53
N GLY A 3 25.00 7.62 -10.61
CA GLY A 3 24.34 8.92 -10.74
C GLY A 3 23.27 9.15 -9.66
N PRO A 4 22.62 10.31 -9.64
CA PRO A 4 21.49 10.59 -8.76
C PRO A 4 20.42 9.49 -8.83
N ARG A 5 19.88 9.07 -7.68
CA ARG A 5 18.92 7.97 -7.56
C ARG A 5 17.59 8.41 -6.96
N THR A 6 16.51 7.76 -7.37
CA THR A 6 15.19 7.95 -6.75
C THR A 6 15.13 7.27 -5.38
N LEU A 7 14.12 7.60 -4.57
CA LEU A 7 13.83 6.92 -3.32
C LEU A 7 13.61 5.41 -3.57
N TYR A 8 12.86 5.07 -4.61
CA TYR A 8 12.65 3.67 -5.01
C TYR A 8 13.97 2.96 -5.29
N ASP A 9 14.85 3.57 -6.10
CA ASP A 9 16.14 2.96 -6.44
C ASP A 9 16.99 2.73 -5.19
N LYS A 10 17.05 3.71 -4.29
CA LYS A 10 17.80 3.60 -3.03
C LYS A 10 17.26 2.47 -2.15
N VAL A 11 15.95 2.39 -1.95
CA VAL A 11 15.34 1.31 -1.15
C VAL A 11 15.56 -0.04 -1.84
N PHE A 12 15.30 -0.15 -3.14
CA PHE A 12 15.49 -1.41 -3.87
C PHE A 12 16.94 -1.90 -3.82
N ASP A 13 17.91 -1.01 -4.07
CA ASP A 13 19.34 -1.33 -4.06
C ASP A 13 19.81 -1.80 -2.67
N ALA A 14 19.31 -1.17 -1.60
CA ALA A 14 19.67 -1.53 -0.23
C ALA A 14 19.24 -2.95 0.17
N HIS A 15 18.24 -3.52 -0.51
CA HIS A 15 17.68 -4.84 -0.22
C HIS A 15 17.96 -5.87 -1.32
N LEU A 16 18.75 -5.50 -2.33
CA LEU A 16 19.11 -6.39 -3.42
C LEU A 16 20.10 -7.46 -2.95
N VAL A 17 19.68 -8.73 -3.00
CA VAL A 17 20.50 -9.88 -2.61
C VAL A 17 21.30 -10.40 -3.80
N ASP A 18 20.65 -10.55 -4.95
CA ASP A 18 21.25 -11.10 -6.16
C ASP A 18 20.50 -10.64 -7.42
N VAL A 19 21.18 -10.71 -8.57
CA VAL A 19 20.60 -10.42 -9.89
C VAL A 19 20.90 -11.59 -10.83
N GLN A 20 19.85 -12.23 -11.32
CA GLN A 20 19.96 -13.33 -12.28
C GLN A 20 20.30 -12.80 -13.69
N ASP A 21 20.80 -13.69 -14.55
CA ASP A 21 21.22 -13.35 -15.92
C ASP A 21 20.12 -12.70 -16.77
N ASP A 22 18.84 -13.01 -16.49
CA ASP A 22 17.67 -12.45 -17.20
C ASP A 22 17.19 -11.10 -16.62
N GLY A 23 17.90 -10.57 -15.62
CA GLY A 23 17.57 -9.32 -14.91
C GLY A 23 16.57 -9.49 -13.76
N THR A 24 16.11 -10.71 -13.47
CA THR A 24 15.30 -10.97 -12.28
C THR A 24 16.13 -10.78 -11.02
N CYS A 25 15.62 -10.00 -10.08
CA CYS A 25 16.30 -9.68 -8.82
C CYS A 25 15.78 -10.56 -7.68
N VAL A 26 16.66 -11.00 -6.79
CA VAL A 26 16.28 -11.54 -5.48
C VAL A 26 16.32 -10.39 -4.49
N LEU A 27 15.16 -10.03 -3.95
CA LEU A 27 15.01 -8.94 -2.99
C LEU A 27 14.81 -9.51 -1.58
N TYR A 28 15.55 -8.98 -0.60
CA TYR A 28 15.31 -9.28 0.81
C TYR A 28 14.01 -8.60 1.26
N ILE A 29 13.24 -9.29 2.11
CA ILE A 29 11.98 -8.78 2.68
C ILE A 29 12.18 -8.51 4.17
N ASP A 30 12.11 -7.25 4.62
CA ASP A 30 12.29 -6.94 6.04
C ASP A 30 11.11 -7.35 6.90
N ARG A 31 9.89 -7.14 6.40
CA ARG A 31 8.66 -7.42 7.14
C ARG A 31 7.61 -8.10 6.28
N HIS A 32 6.90 -9.03 6.90
CA HIS A 32 5.80 -9.76 6.29
C HIS A 32 4.56 -9.64 7.18
N LEU A 33 3.53 -8.98 6.68
CA LEU A 33 2.22 -9.00 7.32
C LEU A 33 1.42 -10.15 6.73
N ILE A 34 0.68 -10.87 7.55
CA ILE A 34 -0.21 -11.95 7.10
C ILE A 34 -1.56 -11.87 7.79
N HIS A 35 -2.58 -12.41 7.13
CA HIS A 35 -3.97 -12.44 7.58
C HIS A 35 -4.58 -13.81 7.23
N GLU A 36 -5.80 -14.05 7.71
CA GLU A 36 -6.46 -15.36 7.72
C GLU A 36 -6.89 -15.89 6.35
N VAL A 37 -6.96 -15.03 5.33
CA VAL A 37 -7.49 -15.42 4.00
C VAL A 37 -6.42 -16.10 3.15
N THR A 38 -5.22 -15.52 3.08
CA THR A 38 -4.17 -15.94 2.14
C THR A 38 -3.10 -16.81 2.78
N SER A 39 -2.88 -16.68 4.09
CA SER A 39 -1.79 -17.40 4.78
C SER A 39 -2.03 -18.89 5.06
N PRO A 40 -3.26 -19.43 5.20
CA PRO A 40 -3.44 -20.85 5.54
C PRO A 40 -2.78 -21.82 4.55
N GLN A 41 -2.91 -21.56 3.25
CA GLN A 41 -2.33 -22.41 2.22
C GLN A 41 -0.79 -22.35 2.24
N ALA A 42 -0.22 -21.18 2.52
CA ALA A 42 1.23 -21.02 2.62
C ALA A 42 1.80 -21.86 3.79
N PHE A 43 1.16 -21.84 4.95
CA PHE A 43 1.57 -22.68 6.09
C PHE A 43 1.43 -24.18 5.79
N GLU A 44 0.37 -24.60 5.10
CA GLU A 44 0.22 -25.99 4.68
C GLU A 44 1.33 -26.41 3.69
N GLY A 45 1.70 -25.53 2.75
CA GLY A 45 2.83 -25.77 1.84
C GLY A 45 4.15 -25.99 2.59
N LEU A 46 4.44 -25.17 3.61
CA LEU A 46 5.60 -25.39 4.48
C LEU A 46 5.55 -26.75 5.18
N ARG A 47 4.39 -27.13 5.72
CA ARG A 47 4.20 -28.39 6.44
C ARG A 47 4.43 -29.59 5.53
N GLN A 48 3.85 -29.59 4.33
CA GLN A 48 4.03 -30.64 3.33
C GLN A 48 5.49 -30.76 2.86
N ALA A 49 6.19 -29.63 2.76
CA ALA A 49 7.60 -29.59 2.39
C ALA A 49 8.56 -29.89 3.55
N GLY A 50 8.07 -30.08 4.77
CA GLY A 50 8.90 -30.26 5.97
C GLY A 50 9.74 -29.03 6.33
N ARG A 51 9.23 -27.82 6.01
CA ARG A 51 9.90 -26.54 6.25
C ARG A 51 9.30 -25.81 7.43
N THR A 52 10.08 -24.92 8.04
CA THR A 52 9.64 -23.96 9.06
C THR A 52 9.67 -22.54 8.51
N VAL A 53 9.07 -21.60 9.24
CA VAL A 53 9.20 -20.17 8.93
C VAL A 53 10.64 -19.73 9.23
N ARG A 54 11.27 -19.03 8.27
CA ARG A 54 12.68 -18.63 8.30
C ARG A 54 12.98 -17.55 9.33
N ARG A 55 12.12 -16.53 9.43
CA ARG A 55 12.20 -15.42 10.39
C ARG A 55 10.82 -15.14 11.00
N PRO A 56 10.36 -15.93 11.97
CA PRO A 56 9.06 -15.69 12.59
C PRO A 56 8.92 -14.28 13.17
N GLU A 57 10.00 -13.71 13.70
CA GLU A 57 10.06 -12.37 14.28
C GLU A 57 9.90 -11.23 13.27
N ALA A 58 10.13 -11.50 11.98
CA ALA A 58 9.91 -10.54 10.89
C ALA A 58 8.47 -10.58 10.37
N THR A 59 7.65 -11.50 10.87
CA THR A 59 6.27 -11.71 10.45
C THR A 59 5.29 -11.29 11.54
N LEU A 60 4.18 -10.65 11.18
CA LEU A 60 3.10 -10.34 12.11
C LEU A 60 1.76 -10.76 11.50
N ALA A 61 1.02 -11.58 12.23
CA ALA A 61 -0.30 -12.04 11.86
C ALA A 61 -1.39 -11.19 12.54
N VAL A 62 -2.37 -10.74 11.76
CA VAL A 62 -3.55 -10.03 12.24
C VAL A 62 -4.76 -10.53 11.45
N PRO A 63 -5.81 -11.06 12.10
CA PRO A 63 -7.06 -11.34 11.41
C PRO A 63 -7.85 -10.04 11.22
N ASP A 64 -8.32 -9.75 10.01
CA ASP A 64 -9.06 -8.51 9.72
C ASP A 64 -10.10 -8.57 8.60
N HIS A 65 -10.07 -9.55 7.68
CA HIS A 65 -11.04 -9.64 6.57
C HIS A 65 -12.36 -10.30 6.97
N ASN A 66 -12.32 -11.27 7.87
CA ASN A 66 -13.42 -12.14 8.28
C ASN A 66 -13.83 -11.95 9.75
N VAL A 67 -13.38 -10.87 10.37
CA VAL A 67 -13.76 -10.49 11.73
C VAL A 67 -15.17 -9.91 11.73
N PRO A 68 -16.11 -10.43 12.55
CA PRO A 68 -17.46 -9.87 12.64
C PRO A 68 -17.46 -8.40 13.07
N THR A 69 -18.32 -7.58 12.44
CA THR A 69 -18.49 -6.18 12.81
C THR A 69 -19.31 -5.99 14.08
N ALA A 70 -20.15 -6.97 14.44
CA ALA A 70 -21.00 -6.99 15.64
C ALA A 70 -20.79 -8.29 16.43
N ASN A 71 -21.14 -8.28 17.72
CA ASN A 71 -21.10 -9.46 18.60
C ASN A 71 -19.75 -10.18 18.63
N ARG A 72 -18.64 -9.42 18.62
CA ARG A 72 -17.26 -9.96 18.61
C ARG A 72 -16.91 -10.82 19.83
N ASP A 73 -17.67 -10.69 20.90
CA ASP A 73 -17.59 -11.46 22.14
C ASP A 73 -18.30 -12.82 22.06
N GLN A 74 -19.05 -13.07 20.98
CA GLN A 74 -19.78 -14.31 20.73
C GLN A 74 -19.04 -15.22 19.73
N GLU A 75 -19.55 -16.44 19.55
CA GLU A 75 -19.06 -17.34 18.52
C GLU A 75 -19.34 -16.76 17.12
N ILE A 76 -18.37 -16.92 16.22
CA ILE A 76 -18.50 -16.46 14.84
C ILE A 76 -19.51 -17.38 14.12
N GLU A 77 -20.70 -16.85 13.83
CA GLU A 77 -21.80 -17.60 13.21
C GLU A 77 -21.43 -18.14 11.81
N ASN A 78 -20.65 -17.38 11.04
CA ASN A 78 -20.19 -17.84 9.73
C ASN A 78 -19.06 -18.87 9.91
N GLU A 79 -19.36 -20.12 9.56
CA GLU A 79 -18.44 -21.24 9.71
C GLU A 79 -17.11 -21.05 8.95
N GLU A 80 -17.15 -20.52 7.73
CA GLU A 80 -15.95 -20.30 6.92
C GLU A 80 -15.03 -19.25 7.55
N SER A 81 -15.60 -18.11 7.97
CA SER A 81 -14.88 -17.05 8.69
C SER A 81 -14.25 -17.58 9.98
N ARG A 82 -15.01 -18.37 10.76
CA ARG A 82 -14.52 -19.00 11.99
C ARG A 82 -13.33 -19.92 11.72
N ILE A 83 -13.45 -20.80 10.73
CA ILE A 83 -12.38 -21.74 10.35
C ILE A 83 -11.12 -20.99 9.96
N GLN A 84 -11.20 -19.92 9.15
CA GLN A 84 -10.03 -19.17 8.73
C GLN A 84 -9.31 -18.51 9.91
N ILE A 85 -10.04 -17.83 10.80
CA ILE A 85 -9.45 -17.17 11.98
C ILE A 85 -8.82 -18.19 12.92
N GLU A 86 -9.50 -19.30 13.21
CA GLU A 86 -8.92 -20.39 14.02
C GLU A 86 -7.69 -21.01 13.38
N THR A 87 -7.69 -21.16 12.05
CA THR A 87 -6.57 -21.73 11.30
C THR A 87 -5.36 -20.81 11.34
N LEU A 88 -5.55 -19.48 11.21
CA LEU A 88 -4.48 -18.51 11.40
C LEU A 88 -3.85 -18.64 12.79
N ALA A 89 -4.69 -18.68 13.83
CA ALA A 89 -4.21 -18.81 15.21
C ALA A 89 -3.41 -20.10 15.45
N LYS A 90 -3.90 -21.24 14.93
CA LYS A 90 -3.23 -22.55 15.01
C LYS A 90 -1.88 -22.51 14.30
N ASN A 91 -1.84 -22.01 13.07
CA ASN A 91 -0.61 -21.89 12.29
C ASN A 91 0.40 -20.96 12.97
N CYS A 92 -0.04 -19.82 13.49
CA CYS A 92 0.86 -18.91 14.21
C CYS A 92 1.48 -19.56 15.44
N ALA A 93 0.69 -20.33 16.21
CA ALA A 93 1.18 -21.07 17.36
C ALA A 93 2.17 -22.18 16.97
N GLU A 94 1.89 -22.93 15.90
CA GLU A 94 2.74 -24.02 15.40
C GLU A 94 4.09 -23.51 14.87
N PHE A 95 4.08 -22.43 14.11
CA PHE A 95 5.27 -21.88 13.44
C PHE A 95 5.96 -20.75 14.22
N GLY A 96 5.44 -20.39 15.40
CA GLY A 96 6.03 -19.36 16.26
C GLY A 96 5.91 -17.94 15.72
N VAL A 97 4.89 -17.65 14.89
CA VAL A 97 4.66 -16.32 14.32
C VAL A 97 3.92 -15.44 15.33
N PRO A 98 4.39 -14.22 15.62
CA PRO A 98 3.65 -13.23 16.40
C PRO A 98 2.24 -13.00 15.84
N HIS A 99 1.25 -13.07 16.72
CA HIS A 99 -0.17 -12.98 16.35
C HIS A 99 -0.90 -12.00 17.28
N ILE A 100 -1.51 -10.97 16.68
CA ILE A 100 -2.49 -10.11 17.35
C ILE A 100 -3.84 -10.74 17.09
N SER A 101 -4.39 -11.43 18.09
CA SER A 101 -5.65 -12.17 17.93
C SER A 101 -6.85 -11.23 17.80
N MET A 102 -7.97 -11.77 17.33
CA MET A 102 -9.24 -11.03 17.19
C MET A 102 -9.69 -10.30 18.46
N ASN A 103 -9.32 -10.80 19.65
CA ASN A 103 -9.73 -10.25 20.94
C ASN A 103 -8.66 -9.34 21.58
N ASP A 104 -7.50 -9.17 20.93
CA ASP A 104 -6.49 -8.22 21.37
C ASP A 104 -6.97 -6.78 21.10
N ILE A 105 -6.77 -5.87 22.07
CA ILE A 105 -7.17 -4.46 21.94
C ILE A 105 -6.49 -3.75 20.77
N ARG A 106 -5.36 -4.28 20.30
CA ARG A 106 -4.58 -3.75 19.18
C ARG A 106 -5.09 -4.25 17.83
N GLN A 107 -6.04 -5.18 17.80
CA GLN A 107 -6.54 -5.72 16.55
C GLN A 107 -7.31 -4.65 15.77
N GLY A 108 -7.06 -4.62 14.46
CA GLY A 108 -7.68 -3.74 13.48
C GLY A 108 -7.24 -4.15 12.08
N ILE A 109 -7.44 -3.26 11.11
CA ILE A 109 -7.02 -3.48 9.72
C ILE A 109 -5.49 -3.63 9.67
N VAL A 110 -4.98 -4.66 9.00
CA VAL A 110 -3.56 -5.05 9.02
C VAL A 110 -2.61 -3.92 8.61
N HIS A 111 -3.03 -3.08 7.66
CA HIS A 111 -2.27 -1.91 7.19
C HIS A 111 -2.31 -0.68 8.12
N VAL A 112 -3.19 -0.69 9.12
CA VAL A 112 -3.22 0.28 10.23
C VAL A 112 -2.43 -0.27 11.42
N VAL A 113 -2.62 -1.55 11.74
CA VAL A 113 -1.93 -2.22 12.85
C VAL A 113 -0.41 -2.20 12.64
N GLY A 114 0.09 -2.48 11.42
CA GLY A 114 1.53 -2.44 11.14
C GLY A 114 2.22 -1.14 11.59
N PRO A 115 1.77 0.04 11.10
CA PRO A 115 2.25 1.33 11.57
C PRO A 115 2.04 1.61 13.06
N GLU A 116 0.85 1.30 13.61
CA GLU A 116 0.56 1.54 15.02
C GLU A 116 1.44 0.72 15.98
N GLN A 117 1.85 -0.48 15.56
CA GLN A 117 2.80 -1.29 16.30
C GLN A 117 4.26 -0.85 16.07
N GLY A 118 4.53 0.02 15.10
CA GLY A 118 5.90 0.41 14.72
C GLY A 118 6.62 -0.66 13.91
N LEU A 119 5.89 -1.63 13.34
CA LEU A 119 6.44 -2.64 12.45
C LEU A 119 6.86 -2.01 11.11
N THR A 120 6.05 -1.06 10.64
CA THR A 120 6.30 -0.27 9.44
C THR A 120 7.28 0.86 9.75
N GLN A 121 8.44 0.84 9.10
CA GLN A 121 9.51 1.82 9.31
C GLN A 121 10.11 2.24 7.95
N PRO A 122 10.74 3.42 7.88
CA PRO A 122 11.37 3.87 6.65
C PRO A 122 12.44 2.93 6.13
N ALA A 123 12.62 2.96 4.81
CA ALA A 123 13.66 2.22 4.09
C ALA A 123 13.59 0.70 4.31
N MET A 124 12.39 0.15 4.47
CA MET A 124 12.15 -1.29 4.52
C MET A 124 11.50 -1.81 3.24
N THR A 125 11.62 -3.11 2.99
CA THR A 125 10.75 -3.87 2.10
C THR A 125 9.66 -4.60 2.90
N ILE A 126 8.39 -4.38 2.54
CA ILE A 126 7.24 -4.89 3.29
C ILE A 126 6.23 -5.57 2.35
N VAL A 127 5.82 -6.79 2.67
CA VAL A 127 4.85 -7.52 1.84
C VAL A 127 3.70 -8.08 2.67
N CYS A 128 2.57 -8.30 2.02
CA CYS A 128 1.41 -9.00 2.57
C CYS A 128 0.62 -9.65 1.43
N GLY A 129 -0.20 -10.66 1.76
CA GLY A 129 -1.19 -11.23 0.84
C GLY A 129 -2.33 -10.28 0.43
N ASP A 130 -2.22 -8.99 0.72
CA ASP A 130 -3.22 -7.95 0.48
C ASP A 130 -2.69 -6.89 -0.51
N SER A 131 -3.52 -6.46 -1.45
CA SER A 131 -3.16 -5.47 -2.47
C SER A 131 -2.78 -4.11 -1.91
N HIS A 132 -3.41 -3.70 -0.81
CA HIS A 132 -3.28 -2.37 -0.22
C HIS A 132 -2.09 -2.25 0.73
N THR A 133 -1.18 -3.24 0.71
CA THR A 133 0.15 -3.16 1.35
C THR A 133 0.92 -1.91 0.94
N ALA A 134 0.62 -1.34 -0.24
CA ALA A 134 1.12 -0.05 -0.70
C ALA A 134 0.96 1.08 0.33
N THR A 135 -0.02 0.99 1.25
CA THR A 135 -0.21 1.93 2.38
C THR A 135 1.08 2.25 3.14
N HIS A 136 1.93 1.23 3.37
CA HIS A 136 3.17 1.38 4.13
C HIS A 136 4.23 2.23 3.41
N GLY A 137 4.03 2.46 2.11
CA GLY A 137 4.77 3.41 1.30
C GLY A 137 4.81 4.84 1.84
N ALA A 138 3.80 5.21 2.63
CA ALA A 138 3.72 6.50 3.32
C ALA A 138 4.90 6.76 4.27
N PHE A 139 5.61 5.70 4.66
CA PHE A 139 6.77 5.74 5.55
C PHE A 139 8.10 5.72 4.77
N GLY A 140 8.08 5.74 3.44
CA GLY A 140 9.28 5.54 2.63
C GLY A 140 9.74 4.08 2.57
N ALA A 141 8.82 3.14 2.77
CA ALA A 141 9.06 1.71 2.65
C ALA A 141 8.59 1.20 1.28
N LEU A 142 9.37 0.35 0.61
CA LEU A 142 8.93 -0.34 -0.60
C LEU A 142 7.97 -1.47 -0.21
N ALA A 143 6.68 -1.17 -0.30
CA ALA A 143 5.63 -2.05 0.20
C ALA A 143 4.60 -2.42 -0.87
N PHE A 144 4.32 -3.72 -1.03
CA PHE A 144 3.44 -4.20 -2.10
C PHE A 144 2.80 -5.55 -1.78
N GLY A 145 1.62 -5.77 -2.37
CA GLY A 145 0.88 -7.02 -2.24
C GLY A 145 1.52 -8.17 -3.01
N ILE A 146 1.42 -9.39 -2.48
CA ILE A 146 1.97 -10.62 -3.05
C ILE A 146 0.92 -11.73 -3.10
N GLY A 147 1.09 -12.70 -4.00
CA GLY A 147 0.19 -13.85 -4.10
C GLY A 147 0.47 -14.92 -3.03
N THR A 148 -0.46 -15.87 -2.86
CA THR A 148 -0.34 -16.96 -1.86
C THR A 148 0.95 -17.78 -2.00
N SER A 149 1.39 -18.10 -3.22
CA SER A 149 2.65 -18.82 -3.44
C SER A 149 3.88 -17.98 -3.05
N GLU A 150 3.80 -16.67 -3.21
CA GLU A 150 4.85 -15.74 -2.77
C GLU A 150 4.84 -15.61 -1.23
N VAL A 151 3.68 -15.66 -0.58
CA VAL A 151 3.58 -15.69 0.90
C VAL A 151 4.37 -16.90 1.45
N GLU A 152 4.17 -18.09 0.88
CA GLU A 152 4.96 -19.28 1.26
C GLU A 152 6.46 -19.08 1.00
N HIS A 153 6.81 -18.48 -0.14
CA HIS A 153 8.19 -18.23 -0.51
C HIS A 153 8.89 -17.28 0.48
N VAL A 154 8.21 -16.19 0.90
CA VAL A 154 8.73 -15.26 1.90
C VAL A 154 8.83 -15.95 3.26
N LEU A 155 7.82 -16.70 3.69
CA LEU A 155 7.89 -17.45 4.95
C LEU A 155 9.05 -18.45 4.98
N SER A 156 9.38 -19.09 3.84
CA SER A 156 10.46 -20.08 3.77
C SER A 156 11.86 -19.50 3.57
N THR A 157 11.99 -18.32 2.94
CA THR A 157 13.30 -17.78 2.51
C THR A 157 13.64 -16.40 3.04
N GLN A 158 12.62 -15.60 3.42
CA GLN A 158 12.72 -14.16 3.68
C GLN A 158 13.16 -13.33 2.45
N THR A 159 12.96 -13.86 1.24
CA THR A 159 13.29 -13.20 -0.01
C THR A 159 12.12 -13.30 -0.99
N LEU A 160 12.19 -12.52 -2.07
CA LEU A 160 11.22 -12.56 -3.15
C LEU A 160 11.90 -12.28 -4.50
N LEU A 161 11.50 -13.00 -5.54
CA LEU A 161 11.90 -12.68 -6.92
C LEU A 161 11.09 -11.49 -7.41
N GLN A 162 11.76 -10.44 -7.87
CA GLN A 162 11.12 -9.23 -8.41
C GLN A 162 11.85 -8.74 -9.67
N LYS A 163 11.10 -8.09 -10.56
CA LYS A 163 11.69 -7.25 -11.62
C LYS A 163 11.63 -5.80 -11.17
N ARG A 164 12.63 -5.00 -11.55
CA ARG A 164 12.61 -3.57 -11.29
C ARG A 164 11.42 -2.92 -12.00
N SER A 165 10.73 -2.07 -11.27
CA SER A 165 9.67 -1.21 -11.80
C SER A 165 10.28 0.08 -12.32
N LYS A 166 9.53 0.78 -13.16
CA LYS A 166 9.87 2.14 -13.59
C LYS A 166 9.48 3.16 -12.51
N ASN A 167 10.11 4.33 -12.54
CA ASN A 167 9.87 5.42 -11.60
C ASN A 167 8.80 6.38 -12.16
N LEU A 168 7.67 6.55 -11.47
CA LEU A 168 6.68 7.58 -11.76
C LEU A 168 6.65 8.60 -10.63
N ARG A 169 6.79 9.90 -10.91
CA ARG A 169 6.64 10.95 -9.90
C ARG A 169 5.29 11.66 -10.03
N VAL A 170 4.62 11.84 -8.91
CA VAL A 170 3.43 12.70 -8.80
C VAL A 170 3.78 13.85 -7.86
N ASN A 171 3.94 15.05 -8.43
CA ASN A 171 4.12 16.29 -7.65
C ASN A 171 2.76 16.93 -7.38
N VAL A 172 2.47 17.24 -6.13
CA VAL A 172 1.31 18.05 -5.75
C VAL A 172 1.82 19.27 -4.98
N GLU A 173 1.62 20.45 -5.56
CA GLU A 173 2.18 21.70 -5.06
C GLU A 173 1.10 22.70 -4.64
N GLY A 174 1.40 23.47 -3.60
CA GLY A 174 0.51 24.49 -3.02
C GLY A 174 -0.33 24.00 -1.85
N ASP A 175 -1.25 24.86 -1.41
CA ASP A 175 -2.14 24.62 -0.28
C ASP A 175 -3.46 24.00 -0.75
N LEU A 176 -3.97 23.02 0.00
CA LEU A 176 -5.28 22.44 -0.27
C LEU A 176 -6.39 23.43 0.09
N PRO A 177 -7.41 23.60 -0.77
CA PRO A 177 -8.59 24.37 -0.43
C PRO A 177 -9.34 23.80 0.79
N VAL A 178 -10.18 24.63 1.40
CA VAL A 178 -11.00 24.21 2.55
C VAL A 178 -11.91 23.05 2.15
N GLY A 179 -11.93 22.01 2.99
CA GLY A 179 -12.76 20.81 2.76
C GLY A 179 -12.11 19.75 1.87
N VAL A 180 -10.94 20.04 1.29
CA VAL A 180 -10.17 19.11 0.46
C VAL A 180 -9.17 18.36 1.34
N THR A 181 -9.10 17.05 1.15
CA THR A 181 -8.31 16.12 1.97
C THR A 181 -7.33 15.31 1.13
N ALA A 182 -6.50 14.50 1.79
CA ALA A 182 -5.63 13.54 1.13
C ALA A 182 -6.39 12.55 0.22
N LYS A 183 -7.65 12.25 0.54
CA LYS A 183 -8.49 11.38 -0.29
C LYS A 183 -8.79 12.04 -1.63
N ASP A 184 -9.11 13.33 -1.63
CA ASP A 184 -9.38 14.09 -2.84
C ASP A 184 -8.13 14.23 -3.70
N VAL A 185 -6.96 14.40 -3.06
CA VAL A 185 -5.66 14.41 -3.75
C VAL A 185 -5.43 13.13 -4.54
N VAL A 186 -5.52 11.97 -3.89
CA VAL A 186 -5.24 10.71 -4.57
C VAL A 186 -6.32 10.34 -5.58
N MET A 187 -7.58 10.69 -5.31
CA MET A 187 -8.68 10.54 -6.27
C MET A 187 -8.44 11.39 -7.53
N SER A 188 -7.99 12.64 -7.39
CA SER A 188 -7.60 13.47 -8.52
C SER A 188 -6.44 12.85 -9.32
N VAL A 189 -5.42 12.32 -8.64
CA VAL A 189 -4.32 11.59 -9.29
C VAL A 189 -4.82 10.39 -10.10
N ILE A 190 -5.71 9.57 -9.52
CA ILE A 190 -6.29 8.41 -10.20
C ILE A 190 -7.14 8.86 -11.40
N GLY A 191 -7.90 9.94 -11.28
CA GLY A 191 -8.66 10.50 -12.40
C GLY A 191 -7.78 10.95 -13.58
N HIS A 192 -6.60 11.50 -13.29
CA HIS A 192 -5.64 11.91 -14.32
C HIS A 192 -4.87 10.74 -14.94
N LEU A 193 -4.47 9.76 -14.13
CA LEU A 193 -3.67 8.62 -14.58
C LEU A 193 -4.52 7.50 -15.21
N GLY A 194 -5.76 7.34 -14.74
CA GLY A 194 -6.59 6.16 -14.96
C GLY A 194 -6.08 4.93 -14.20
N THR A 195 -6.87 3.86 -14.23
CA THR A 195 -6.58 2.59 -13.53
C THR A 195 -5.35 1.84 -14.06
N ALA A 196 -4.90 2.15 -15.28
CA ALA A 196 -3.70 1.56 -15.88
C ALA A 196 -2.49 2.52 -15.91
N GLY A 197 -2.63 3.75 -15.41
CA GLY A 197 -1.65 4.82 -15.61
C GLY A 197 -0.32 4.60 -14.89
N GLY A 198 -0.31 3.76 -13.85
CA GLY A 198 0.84 3.33 -13.06
C GLY A 198 1.30 1.89 -13.34
N THR A 199 0.70 1.17 -14.29
CA THR A 199 1.10 -0.22 -14.57
C THR A 199 2.58 -0.34 -14.93
N GLY A 200 3.32 -1.14 -14.16
CA GLY A 200 4.78 -1.31 -14.31
C GLY A 200 5.63 -0.23 -13.63
N TYR A 201 5.00 0.67 -12.87
CA TYR A 201 5.67 1.74 -12.14
C TYR A 201 5.52 1.59 -10.62
N VAL A 202 6.46 2.18 -9.90
CA VAL A 202 6.28 2.63 -8.51
C VAL A 202 6.06 4.14 -8.54
N ILE A 203 5.05 4.62 -7.81
CA ILE A 203 4.73 6.04 -7.72
C ILE A 203 5.46 6.65 -6.53
N GLU A 204 6.27 7.68 -6.76
CA GLU A 204 6.77 8.58 -5.73
C GLU A 204 5.86 9.81 -5.66
N PHE A 205 5.14 9.96 -4.54
CA PHE A 205 4.34 11.15 -4.27
C PHE A 205 5.21 12.21 -3.59
N ALA A 206 5.28 13.39 -4.20
CA ALA A 206 6.15 14.48 -3.80
C ALA A 206 5.42 15.84 -3.91
N GLY A 207 6.14 16.92 -3.59
CA GLY A 207 5.63 18.28 -3.57
C GLY A 207 5.17 18.77 -2.21
N SER A 208 4.94 20.08 -2.08
CA SER A 208 4.67 20.73 -0.79
C SER A 208 3.42 20.14 -0.12
N THR A 209 2.36 19.91 -0.89
CA THR A 209 1.10 19.40 -0.39
C THR A 209 1.28 18.03 0.26
N ILE A 210 2.03 17.12 -0.38
CA ILE A 210 2.30 15.77 0.15
C ILE A 210 3.12 15.83 1.45
N ARG A 211 4.12 16.72 1.51
CA ARG A 211 4.89 16.96 2.73
C ARG A 211 4.01 17.52 3.86
N ASP A 212 3.03 18.35 3.53
CA ASP A 212 2.15 19.00 4.49
C ASP A 212 1.04 18.09 5.05
N LEU A 213 0.74 16.96 4.40
CA LEU A 213 -0.17 15.95 4.93
C LEU A 213 0.27 15.40 6.32
N SER A 214 -0.69 14.93 7.10
CA SER A 214 -0.43 14.07 8.26
C SER A 214 0.03 12.67 7.80
N MET A 215 0.50 11.84 8.73
CA MET A 215 0.85 10.45 8.38
C MET A 215 -0.36 9.66 7.89
N GLU A 216 -1.54 9.86 8.46
CA GLU A 216 -2.78 9.23 8.03
C GLU A 216 -3.19 9.70 6.61
N GLY A 217 -2.96 10.98 6.30
CA GLY A 217 -3.13 11.52 4.95
C GLY A 217 -2.16 10.87 3.96
N ARG A 218 -0.89 10.73 4.32
CA ARG A 218 0.12 10.02 3.52
C ARG A 218 -0.24 8.56 3.29
N MET A 219 -0.71 7.87 4.34
CA MET A 219 -1.22 6.49 4.26
C MET A 219 -2.39 6.40 3.31
N THR A 220 -3.32 7.37 3.33
CA THR A 220 -4.46 7.42 2.39
C THR A 220 -3.99 7.52 0.93
N VAL A 221 -3.00 8.36 0.65
CA VAL A 221 -2.45 8.52 -0.70
C VAL A 221 -1.73 7.25 -1.17
N CYS A 222 -0.84 6.70 -0.35
CA CYS A 222 -0.10 5.49 -0.71
C CYS A 222 -0.99 4.24 -0.79
N ASN A 223 -2.02 4.14 0.06
CA ASN A 223 -3.02 3.07 0.02
C ASN A 223 -3.66 2.98 -1.36
N MET A 224 -4.03 4.12 -1.93
CA MET A 224 -4.75 4.16 -3.20
C MET A 224 -3.85 4.18 -4.45
N ALA A 225 -2.53 3.95 -4.30
CA ALA A 225 -1.63 3.86 -5.45
C ALA A 225 -1.98 2.66 -6.37
N ILE A 226 -2.53 1.59 -5.79
CA ILE A 226 -2.90 0.38 -6.51
C ILE A 226 -4.12 0.60 -7.42
N GLU A 227 -5.03 1.53 -7.08
CA GLU A 227 -6.16 1.94 -7.90
C GLU A 227 -5.73 2.72 -9.16
N ALA A 228 -4.53 3.33 -9.15
CA ALA A 228 -3.90 3.88 -10.35
C ALA A 228 -3.11 2.80 -11.15
N GLY A 229 -3.16 1.55 -10.70
CA GLY A 229 -2.47 0.40 -11.32
C GLY A 229 -0.99 0.29 -10.98
N ALA A 230 -0.48 1.07 -10.02
CA ALA A 230 0.92 1.04 -9.63
C ALA A 230 1.25 -0.14 -8.73
N ARG A 231 2.51 -0.59 -8.77
CA ARG A 231 2.99 -1.68 -7.90
C ARG A 231 3.05 -1.27 -6.43
N ALA A 232 3.45 -0.03 -6.18
CA ALA A 232 3.56 0.57 -4.86
C ALA A 232 3.48 2.11 -4.98
N GLY A 233 3.15 2.76 -3.87
CA GLY A 233 3.35 4.20 -3.66
C GLY A 233 4.48 4.43 -2.67
N LEU A 234 5.18 5.57 -2.75
CA LEU A 234 6.27 5.95 -1.86
C LEU A 234 6.18 7.44 -1.52
N ILE A 235 6.41 7.79 -0.26
CA ILE A 235 6.64 9.16 0.20
C ILE A 235 7.93 9.16 1.01
N ALA A 236 8.84 10.10 0.73
CA ALA A 236 10.08 10.22 1.49
C ALA A 236 9.78 10.47 2.97
N ALA A 237 10.47 9.74 3.84
CA ALA A 237 10.31 9.91 5.28
C ALA A 237 10.88 11.25 5.73
N ASP A 238 10.16 11.92 6.60
CA ASP A 238 10.60 13.17 7.23
C ASP A 238 10.30 13.17 8.73
N GLN A 239 10.43 14.32 9.37
CA GLN A 239 10.22 14.44 10.81
C GLN A 239 8.81 13.98 11.24
N LYS A 240 7.76 14.17 10.43
CA LYS A 240 6.41 13.68 10.77
C LYS A 240 6.38 12.15 10.81
N THR A 241 7.09 11.51 9.88
CA THR A 241 7.25 10.05 9.84
C THR A 241 8.02 9.57 11.08
N PHE A 242 9.11 10.23 11.43
CA PHE A 242 9.92 9.86 12.59
C PHE A 242 9.16 10.03 13.90
N ASP A 243 8.43 11.13 14.06
CA ASP A 243 7.62 11.39 15.25
C ASP A 243 6.49 10.38 15.41
N PHE A 244 5.87 9.94 14.31
CA PHE A 244 4.81 8.93 14.35
C PHE A 244 5.32 7.57 14.84
N VAL A 245 6.50 7.16 14.36
CA VAL A 245 7.12 5.86 14.66
C VAL A 245 7.77 5.85 16.05
N LYS A 246 8.18 7.01 16.57
CA LYS A 246 8.88 7.12 17.86
C LYS A 246 8.04 6.55 19.00
N GLY A 247 8.64 5.63 19.77
CA GLY A 247 8.02 5.06 20.96
C GLY A 247 6.97 3.99 20.70
N ARG A 248 6.67 3.64 19.44
CA ARG A 248 5.78 2.52 19.13
C ARG A 248 6.40 1.19 19.59
N PRO A 249 5.58 0.17 19.90
CA PRO A 249 6.04 -1.07 20.54
C PRO A 249 7.25 -1.74 19.89
N MET A 250 7.25 -1.83 18.55
CA MET A 250 8.23 -2.53 17.72
C MET A 250 9.23 -1.58 17.04
N SER A 251 9.20 -0.29 17.39
CA SER A 251 10.16 0.68 16.86
C SER A 251 11.51 0.60 17.58
N PRO A 252 12.59 1.05 16.93
CA PRO A 252 13.92 1.10 17.55
C PRO A 252 13.89 1.96 18.82
N LYS A 253 14.72 1.60 19.81
CA LYS A 253 14.79 2.28 21.11
C LYS A 253 16.24 2.60 21.47
N GLY A 254 16.43 3.65 22.28
CA GLY A 254 17.76 4.04 22.78
C GLY A 254 18.75 4.29 21.64
N GLY A 255 19.96 3.73 21.72
CA GLY A 255 20.98 3.91 20.67
C GLY A 255 20.55 3.42 19.28
N HIS A 256 19.69 2.39 19.19
CA HIS A 256 19.16 1.93 17.90
C HIS A 256 18.21 2.96 17.26
N TRP A 257 17.55 3.80 18.06
CA TRP A 257 16.74 4.90 17.53
C TRP A 257 17.59 5.94 16.81
N GLU A 258 18.69 6.36 17.42
CA GLU A 258 19.61 7.33 16.80
C GLU A 258 20.26 6.76 15.53
N MET A 259 20.63 5.47 15.54
CA MET A 259 21.13 4.80 14.34
C MET A 259 20.07 4.75 13.23
N ALA A 260 18.81 4.47 13.60
CA ALA A 260 17.71 4.43 12.66
C ALA A 260 17.42 5.81 12.05
N LEU A 261 17.39 6.87 12.84
CA LEU A 261 17.22 8.24 12.34
C LEU A 261 18.32 8.62 11.34
N ASN A 262 19.58 8.32 11.66
CA ASN A 262 20.70 8.59 10.75
C ASN A 262 20.54 7.80 9.44
N TYR A 263 20.19 6.51 9.52
CA TYR A 263 19.97 5.69 8.34
C TYR A 263 18.79 6.18 7.49
N TRP A 264 17.63 6.44 8.10
CA TRP A 264 16.42 6.87 7.40
C TRP A 264 16.58 8.22 6.71
N SER A 265 17.41 9.12 7.27
CA SER A 265 17.65 10.45 6.71
C SER A 265 18.35 10.43 5.35
N ASP A 266 18.96 9.31 4.95
CA ASP A 266 19.59 9.15 3.63
C ASP A 266 18.61 8.67 2.53
N PHE A 267 17.38 8.28 2.92
CA PHE A 267 16.36 7.75 2.01
C PHE A 267 15.38 8.83 1.56
N TYR A 268 15.84 9.61 0.59
CA TYR A 268 15.06 10.54 -0.22
C TYR A 268 15.61 10.54 -1.65
N THR A 269 14.84 11.03 -2.61
CA THR A 269 15.33 11.15 -3.98
C THR A 269 16.44 12.19 -4.09
N ASP A 270 17.56 11.83 -4.70
CA ASP A 270 18.68 12.75 -4.95
C ASP A 270 18.28 13.85 -5.94
N ASP A 271 18.85 15.04 -5.75
CA ASP A 271 18.74 16.12 -6.72
C ASP A 271 19.27 15.68 -8.10
N GLY A 272 18.44 15.85 -9.13
CA GLY A 272 18.77 15.43 -10.50
C GLY A 272 18.52 13.96 -10.82
N ALA A 273 17.87 13.20 -9.93
CA ALA A 273 17.38 11.86 -10.27
C ALA A 273 16.27 11.93 -11.34
N SER A 274 16.33 11.00 -12.30
CA SER A 274 15.39 10.94 -13.42
C SER A 274 14.19 10.05 -13.11
N PHE A 275 13.01 10.47 -13.57
CA PHE A 275 11.79 9.68 -13.53
C PHE A 275 11.39 9.28 -14.96
N ASP A 276 10.88 8.06 -15.11
CA ASP A 276 10.39 7.56 -16.40
C ASP A 276 9.10 8.29 -16.83
N LYS A 277 8.31 8.76 -15.85
CA LYS A 277 7.08 9.52 -16.06
C LYS A 277 6.86 10.49 -14.91
N GLU A 278 6.34 11.67 -15.22
CA GLU A 278 5.99 12.68 -14.21
C GLU A 278 4.58 13.23 -14.44
N LEU A 279 3.88 13.49 -13.35
CA LEU A 279 2.60 14.21 -13.29
C LEU A 279 2.74 15.31 -12.25
N THR A 280 2.33 16.54 -12.58
CA THR A 280 2.29 17.65 -11.62
C THR A 280 0.87 18.19 -11.54
N LEU A 281 0.34 18.28 -10.33
CA LEU A 281 -0.98 18.84 -10.01
C LEU A 281 -0.80 20.06 -9.10
N GLN A 282 -1.63 21.07 -9.30
CA GLN A 282 -1.73 22.19 -8.35
C GLN A 282 -2.82 21.87 -7.33
N ALA A 283 -2.48 21.92 -6.05
CA ALA A 283 -3.42 21.62 -4.96
C ALA A 283 -4.64 22.55 -4.98
N ALA A 284 -4.46 23.81 -5.38
CA ALA A 284 -5.52 24.80 -5.49
C ALA A 284 -6.62 24.43 -6.51
N ASP A 285 -6.30 23.59 -7.49
CA ASP A 285 -7.24 23.12 -8.52
C ASP A 285 -7.99 21.85 -8.10
N ILE A 286 -7.65 21.27 -6.95
CA ILE A 286 -8.30 20.06 -6.43
C ILE A 286 -9.51 20.47 -5.62
N GLU A 287 -10.70 20.12 -6.12
CA GLU A 287 -11.96 20.23 -5.40
C GLU A 287 -12.30 18.91 -4.69
N PRO A 288 -13.25 18.88 -3.74
CA PRO A 288 -13.74 17.63 -3.17
C PRO A 288 -14.19 16.66 -4.27
N GLN A 289 -13.73 15.42 -4.22
CA GLN A 289 -13.90 14.43 -5.28
C GLN A 289 -14.91 13.34 -4.88
N VAL A 290 -15.58 12.77 -5.87
CA VAL A 290 -16.46 11.61 -5.71
C VAL A 290 -16.34 10.66 -6.91
N THR A 291 -16.37 9.35 -6.66
CA THR A 291 -16.50 8.36 -7.71
C THR A 291 -17.98 8.16 -8.06
N TRP A 292 -18.36 8.39 -9.30
CA TRP A 292 -19.74 8.23 -9.77
C TRP A 292 -20.01 6.86 -10.41
N GLY A 293 -18.95 6.15 -10.83
CA GLY A 293 -19.04 4.90 -11.58
C GLY A 293 -18.73 3.65 -10.77
N THR A 294 -18.27 2.62 -11.47
CA THR A 294 -17.90 1.30 -10.90
C THR A 294 -16.40 1.04 -10.96
N SER A 295 -15.63 2.04 -11.41
CA SER A 295 -14.17 2.01 -11.46
C SER A 295 -13.61 3.18 -10.62
N PRO A 296 -12.46 3.01 -9.95
CA PRO A 296 -11.80 4.11 -9.23
C PRO A 296 -11.44 5.31 -10.11
N GLU A 297 -11.23 5.12 -11.42
CA GLU A 297 -10.98 6.22 -12.38
C GLU A 297 -12.25 7.01 -12.76
N ASP A 298 -13.44 6.52 -12.40
CA ASP A 298 -14.70 7.20 -12.66
C ASP A 298 -14.96 8.27 -11.59
N VAL A 299 -14.03 9.21 -11.49
CA VAL A 299 -13.97 10.27 -10.48
C VAL A 299 -14.27 11.64 -11.10
N LEU A 300 -14.99 12.47 -10.34
CA LEU A 300 -15.27 13.85 -10.68
C LEU A 300 -15.19 14.73 -9.42
N PRO A 301 -14.94 16.04 -9.57
CA PRO A 301 -15.21 16.99 -8.52
C PRO A 301 -16.72 16.99 -8.21
N ILE A 302 -17.09 17.31 -6.97
CA ILE A 302 -18.49 17.39 -6.53
C ILE A 302 -19.30 18.45 -7.31
N THR A 303 -18.63 19.43 -7.88
CA THR A 303 -19.19 20.46 -8.78
C THR A 303 -19.36 19.97 -10.22
N GLY A 304 -18.92 18.74 -10.52
CA GLY A 304 -18.91 18.13 -11.83
C GLY A 304 -20.27 17.62 -12.30
N VAL A 305 -20.29 17.20 -13.57
CA VAL A 305 -21.47 16.62 -14.24
C VAL A 305 -21.14 15.20 -14.67
N ILE A 306 -22.01 14.26 -14.31
CA ILE A 306 -21.86 12.85 -14.67
C ILE A 306 -21.82 12.71 -16.20
N PRO A 307 -20.79 12.07 -16.79
CA PRO A 307 -20.67 11.96 -18.23
C PRO A 307 -21.74 11.04 -18.82
N SER A 308 -22.14 11.33 -20.04
CA SER A 308 -22.91 10.43 -20.89
C SER A 308 -21.97 9.49 -21.67
N ALA A 309 -22.46 8.32 -22.05
CA ALA A 309 -21.67 7.41 -22.88
C ALA A 309 -21.23 8.05 -24.21
N SER A 310 -22.03 8.97 -24.77
CA SER A 310 -21.71 9.72 -25.99
C SER A 310 -20.56 10.72 -25.84
N ASP A 311 -20.13 11.03 -24.62
CA ASP A 311 -19.09 12.03 -24.37
C ASP A 311 -17.69 11.48 -24.67
N TYR A 312 -17.56 10.16 -24.79
CA TYR A 312 -16.31 9.48 -25.09
C TYR A 312 -16.24 9.03 -26.55
N ALA A 313 -15.08 9.20 -27.19
CA ALA A 313 -14.85 8.73 -28.55
C ALA A 313 -14.57 7.21 -28.64
N ASP A 314 -13.93 6.65 -27.61
CA ASP A 314 -13.54 5.24 -27.58
C ASP A 314 -14.74 4.32 -27.26
N GLU A 315 -15.04 3.37 -28.15
CA GLU A 315 -16.20 2.47 -27.99
C GLU A 315 -16.16 1.64 -26.70
N ALA A 316 -14.98 1.23 -26.24
CA ALA A 316 -14.86 0.45 -25.01
C ALA A 316 -15.24 1.31 -23.80
N ARG A 317 -14.79 2.57 -23.76
CA ARG A 317 -15.16 3.55 -22.73
C ARG A 317 -16.62 3.96 -22.81
N GLN A 318 -17.22 4.08 -24.00
CA GLN A 318 -18.67 4.29 -24.16
C GLN A 318 -19.46 3.14 -23.52
N LYS A 319 -19.09 1.88 -23.84
CA LYS A 319 -19.74 0.69 -23.29
C LYS A 319 -19.54 0.57 -21.78
N ALA A 320 -18.34 0.87 -21.27
CA ALA A 320 -18.06 0.89 -19.84
C ALA A 320 -18.93 1.93 -19.12
N THR A 321 -18.94 3.17 -19.60
CA THR A 321 -19.75 4.27 -19.06
C THR A 321 -21.24 3.90 -19.03
N ALA A 322 -21.79 3.38 -20.14
CA ALA A 322 -23.18 2.97 -20.21
C ALA A 322 -23.53 1.87 -19.18
N ARG A 323 -22.62 0.91 -18.94
CA ARG A 323 -22.80 -0.12 -17.91
C ARG A 323 -22.75 0.48 -16.51
N SER A 324 -21.78 1.35 -16.23
CA SER A 324 -21.63 1.99 -14.92
C SER A 324 -22.85 2.85 -14.58
N LEU A 325 -23.32 3.69 -15.52
CA LEU A 325 -24.55 4.47 -15.35
C LEU A 325 -25.76 3.58 -15.03
N LYS A 326 -25.93 2.48 -15.78
CA LYS A 326 -27.01 1.53 -15.55
C LYS A 326 -26.92 0.85 -14.17
N TYR A 327 -25.72 0.41 -13.78
CA TYR A 327 -25.50 -0.27 -12.50
C TYR A 327 -25.74 0.67 -11.31
N MET A 328 -25.22 1.90 -11.41
CA MET A 328 -25.35 2.92 -10.37
C MET A 328 -26.74 3.57 -10.33
N GLY A 329 -27.58 3.35 -11.35
CA GLY A 329 -28.88 3.99 -11.46
C GLY A 329 -28.79 5.50 -11.76
N LEU A 330 -27.72 5.93 -12.43
CA LEU A 330 -27.44 7.33 -12.74
C LEU A 330 -27.76 7.67 -14.20
N THR A 331 -28.07 8.94 -14.46
CA THR A 331 -28.32 9.47 -15.81
C THR A 331 -27.20 10.44 -16.19
N GLY A 332 -26.62 10.27 -17.38
CA GLY A 332 -25.62 11.19 -17.91
C GLY A 332 -26.17 12.62 -18.04
N GLY A 333 -25.32 13.62 -17.80
CA GLY A 333 -25.70 15.03 -17.73
C GLY A 333 -26.23 15.49 -16.37
N THR A 334 -26.34 14.59 -15.38
CA THR A 334 -26.77 14.96 -14.02
C THR A 334 -25.62 15.65 -13.27
N ALA A 335 -25.85 16.82 -12.70
CA ALA A 335 -24.89 17.51 -11.83
C ALA A 335 -24.81 16.81 -10.46
N LEU A 336 -23.60 16.71 -9.90
CA LEU A 336 -23.35 16.00 -8.62
C LEU A 336 -23.85 16.78 -7.38
N GLN A 337 -23.86 18.12 -7.44
CA GLN A 337 -24.39 19.11 -6.47
C GLN A 337 -23.92 19.00 -5.02
#